data_AF-A0A2A7U8J4-F1
#
_entry.id   AF-A0A2A7U8J4-F1
#
_cell.length_a   1.000
_cell.length_b   1.000
_cell.length_c   1.000
_cell.angle_alpha   90.00
_cell.angle_beta   90.00
_cell.angle_gamma   90.00
#
_symmetry.space_group_name_H-M   'P 1'
#
loop_
_entity.id
_entity.type
_entity.pdbx_description
1 polymer ?
#
loop_
_entity_poly.entity_id
_entity_poly.type
_entity_poly.pdbx_seq_one_letter_code
_entity_poly.pdbx_strand_id
1 'polypeptide(L)'
;MRAAAAAWSRARIYDDKLGDPDKARLAAWAESIERWKLDAPDLLEGVIRYYEGQTEGRTIGIGDLLHHARESRRQRAERETAAEVHAAVTAALPVSSAGLPLRAAGDPVWAAYEVNGAIDRPCPRCKAEPNCACVTERDTPQKIPCLSRISGPTRPAPSPTPTPTPVRPSTWRTGHENTASRADAHTQEHAHA
;
A
#
# COMPACT_ATOMS: atom_id res chain seq x y z
N MET A 1 17.69 18.62 38.39
CA MET A 1 18.30 17.66 39.34
C MET A 1 17.44 16.41 39.59
N ARG A 2 16.16 16.53 39.97
CA ARG A 2 15.28 15.36 40.25
C ARG A 2 15.22 14.33 39.10
N ALA A 3 15.04 14.80 37.86
CA ALA A 3 14.98 13.94 36.68
C ALA A 3 16.30 13.17 36.43
N ALA A 4 17.45 13.84 36.61
CA ALA A 4 18.77 13.21 36.52
C ALA A 4 18.96 12.12 37.58
N ALA A 5 18.53 12.39 38.82
CA ALA A 5 18.58 11.40 39.89
C ALA A 5 17.69 10.17 39.59
N ALA A 6 16.48 10.39 39.07
CA ALA A 6 15.58 9.30 38.68
C ALA A 6 16.17 8.43 37.56
N ALA A 7 16.75 9.05 36.52
CA ALA A 7 17.41 8.33 35.43
C ALA A 7 18.63 7.54 35.94
N TRP A 8 19.45 8.15 36.81
CA TRP A 8 20.59 7.48 37.44
C TRP A 8 20.15 6.26 38.25
N SER A 9 19.18 6.44 39.16
CA SER A 9 18.64 5.35 39.97
C SER A 9 18.07 4.22 39.12
N ARG A 10 17.42 4.54 37.99
CA ARG A 10 16.93 3.53 37.05
C ARG A 10 18.06 2.77 36.38
N ALA A 11 19.09 3.46 35.89
CA ALA A 11 20.24 2.84 35.23
C ALA A 11 21.00 1.90 36.18
N ARG A 12 21.10 2.27 37.47
CA ARG A 12 21.70 1.41 38.50
C ARG A 12 21.01 0.07 38.72
N ILE A 13 19.70 -0.02 38.45
CA ILE A 13 18.98 -1.29 38.55
C ILE A 13 19.47 -2.27 37.47
N TYR A 14 19.98 -1.74 36.34
CA TYR A 14 20.44 -2.53 35.21
C TYR A 14 21.95 -2.77 35.19
N ASP A 15 22.73 -1.89 35.80
CA ASP A 15 24.19 -1.90 35.74
C ASP A 15 24.82 -1.64 37.11
N ASP A 16 25.30 -2.73 37.73
CA ASP A 16 25.99 -2.70 39.02
C ASP A 16 27.31 -1.90 38.99
N LYS A 17 27.89 -1.67 37.80
CA LYS A 17 29.10 -0.85 37.65
C LYS A 17 28.80 0.64 37.87
N LEU A 18 27.54 1.03 37.78
CA LEU A 18 27.10 2.40 38.02
C LEU A 18 27.07 2.63 39.54
N GLY A 19 28.12 3.26 40.06
CA GLY A 19 28.28 3.53 41.49
C GLY A 19 27.28 4.53 42.09
N ASP A 20 27.51 4.92 43.35
CA ASP A 20 26.69 5.90 44.05
C ASP A 20 26.66 7.24 43.32
N PRO A 21 25.48 7.85 43.17
CA PRO A 21 25.38 9.14 42.50
C PRO A 21 26.13 10.19 43.32
N ASP A 22 27.22 10.69 42.77
CA ASP A 22 27.87 11.89 43.28
C ASP A 22 27.06 13.15 42.91
N LYS A 23 27.03 14.13 43.81
CA LYS A 23 26.25 15.36 43.64
C LYS A 23 26.73 16.18 42.46
N ALA A 24 28.04 16.25 42.20
CA ALA A 24 28.57 17.01 41.06
C ALA A 24 28.22 16.31 39.75
N ARG A 25 28.27 14.96 39.72
CA ARG A 25 27.85 14.19 38.55
C ARG A 25 26.37 14.37 38.21
N LEU A 26 25.49 14.28 39.21
CA LEU A 26 24.07 14.52 39.02
C LEU A 26 23.77 15.95 38.57
N ALA A 27 24.53 16.94 39.06
CA ALA A 27 24.40 18.33 38.62
C ALA A 27 24.77 18.48 37.14
N ALA A 28 25.90 17.91 36.70
CA ALA A 28 26.32 17.95 35.30
C ALA A 28 25.32 17.27 34.34
N TRP A 29 24.75 16.14 34.76
CA TRP A 29 23.68 15.48 34.02
C TRP A 29 22.42 16.35 33.97
N ALA A 30 22.05 16.96 35.09
CA ALA A 30 20.88 17.83 35.15
C ALA A 30 21.00 19.05 34.24
N GLU A 31 22.16 19.70 34.17
CA GLU A 31 22.42 20.81 33.25
C GLU A 31 22.25 20.38 31.78
N SER A 32 22.78 19.21 31.44
CA SER A 32 22.69 18.67 30.08
C SER A 32 21.25 18.30 29.71
N ILE A 33 20.48 17.74 30.64
CA ILE A 33 19.06 17.42 30.48
C ILE A 33 18.23 18.70 30.33
N GLU A 34 18.49 19.71 31.16
CA GLU A 34 17.77 20.99 31.17
C GLU A 34 17.93 21.74 29.85
N ARG A 35 19.12 21.68 29.23
CA ARG A 35 19.38 22.26 27.91
C ARG A 35 18.40 21.77 26.84
N TRP A 36 18.00 20.50 26.91
CA TRP A 36 17.11 19.87 25.94
C TRP A 36 15.66 19.77 26.42
N LYS A 37 15.35 20.27 27.63
CA LYS A 37 14.01 20.24 28.24
C LYS A 37 13.38 18.85 28.14
N LEU A 38 14.15 17.83 28.53
CA LEU A 38 13.69 16.44 28.54
C LEU A 38 13.05 16.11 29.88
N ASP A 39 11.88 15.48 29.83
CA ASP A 39 11.13 15.11 31.01
C ASP A 39 11.50 13.70 31.50
N ALA A 40 11.16 13.41 32.76
CA ALA A 40 11.41 12.11 33.39
C ALA A 40 10.97 10.88 32.55
N PRO A 41 9.77 10.83 31.92
CA PRO A 41 9.38 9.68 31.12
C PRO A 41 10.30 9.44 29.91
N ASP A 42 10.78 10.48 29.24
CA ASP A 42 11.72 10.35 28.11
C ASP A 42 13.06 9.78 28.56
N LEU A 43 13.55 10.24 29.72
CA LEU A 43 14.81 9.79 30.28
C LEU A 43 14.73 8.34 30.75
N LEU A 44 13.64 7.94 31.41
CA LEU A 44 13.44 6.57 31.87
C LEU A 44 13.35 5.59 30.70
N GLU A 45 12.57 5.94 29.67
CA GLU A 45 12.51 5.18 28.41
C GLU A 45 13.89 5.13 27.73
N GLY A 46 14.63 6.24 27.74
CA GLY A 46 15.98 6.30 27.20
C GLY A 46 16.95 5.32 27.88
N VAL A 47 16.87 5.19 29.22
CA VAL A 47 17.64 4.20 29.97
C VAL A 47 17.24 2.78 29.59
N ILE A 48 15.93 2.50 29.51
CA ILE A 48 15.42 1.17 29.13
C ILE A 48 15.98 0.77 27.77
N ARG A 49 15.84 1.64 26.77
CA ARG A 49 16.29 1.37 25.39
C ARG A 49 17.79 1.18 25.26
N TYR A 50 18.58 1.94 26.03
CA TYR A 50 20.02 1.74 26.05
C TYR A 50 20.33 0.30 26.47
N TYR A 51 19.79 -0.17 27.59
CA TYR A 51 20.10 -1.51 28.11
C TYR A 51 19.39 -2.67 27.39
N GLU A 52 18.29 -2.42 26.68
CA GLU A 52 17.71 -3.39 25.74
C GLU A 52 18.59 -3.59 24.49
N GLY A 53 19.41 -2.60 24.15
CA GLY A 53 20.39 -2.70 23.08
C GLY A 53 21.57 -3.61 23.42
N GLN A 54 22.28 -4.06 22.39
CA GLN A 54 23.55 -4.78 22.55
C GLN A 54 24.67 -3.80 22.94
N THR A 55 24.74 -3.43 24.21
CA THR A 55 25.66 -2.40 24.73
C THR A 55 27.07 -2.90 25.00
N GLU A 56 27.39 -4.16 24.66
CA GLU A 56 28.69 -4.80 24.91
C GLU A 56 29.16 -4.67 26.37
N GLY A 57 28.22 -4.53 27.32
CA GLY A 57 28.52 -4.37 28.74
C GLY A 57 29.09 -3.00 29.13
N ARG A 58 28.97 -1.98 28.27
CA ARG A 58 29.35 -0.60 28.55
C ARG A 58 28.31 0.13 29.40
N THR A 59 28.80 0.84 30.41
CA THR A 59 27.97 1.70 31.26
C THR A 59 27.45 2.91 30.52
N ILE A 60 26.17 3.26 30.75
CA ILE A 60 25.50 4.37 30.08
C ILE A 60 26.17 5.72 30.40
N GLY A 61 26.51 6.47 29.36
CA GLY A 61 26.94 7.86 29.47
C GLY A 61 25.77 8.84 29.34
N ILE A 62 25.98 10.11 29.74
CA ILE A 62 24.98 11.17 29.53
C ILE A 62 24.67 11.38 28.04
N GLY A 63 25.67 11.21 27.16
CA GLY A 63 25.48 11.30 25.72
C GLY A 63 24.52 10.23 25.18
N ASP A 64 24.71 8.98 25.61
CA ASP A 64 23.83 7.87 25.25
C ASP A 64 22.40 8.11 25.77
N LEU A 65 22.27 8.54 27.03
CA LEU A 65 20.98 8.86 27.62
C LEU A 65 20.24 9.95 26.83
N LEU A 66 20.91 11.05 26.52
CA LEU A 66 20.29 12.15 25.76
C LEU A 66 19.90 11.72 24.35
N HIS A 67 20.70 10.88 23.70
CA HIS A 67 20.37 10.33 22.39
C HIS A 67 19.07 9.52 22.44
N HIS A 68 18.99 8.52 23.33
CA HIS A 68 17.82 7.66 23.42
C HIS A 68 16.58 8.40 23.95
N ALA A 69 16.73 9.33 24.90
CA ALA A 69 15.60 10.11 25.40
C ALA A 69 14.98 11.01 24.32
N ARG A 70 15.80 11.64 23.47
CA ARG A 70 15.31 12.45 22.34
C ARG A 70 14.63 11.60 21.28
N GLU A 71 15.17 10.41 21.02
CA GLU A 71 14.56 9.42 20.14
C GLU A 71 13.17 9.02 20.66
N SER A 72 13.06 8.69 21.95
CA SER A 72 11.79 8.33 22.60
C SER A 72 10.76 9.45 22.53
N ARG A 73 11.18 10.71 22.76
CA ARG A 73 10.29 11.87 22.61
C ARG A 73 9.77 12.01 21.18
N ARG A 74 10.64 11.84 20.18
CA ARG A 74 10.23 11.90 18.76
C ARG A 74 9.20 10.82 18.45
N GLN A 75 9.46 9.58 18.84
CA GLN A 75 8.53 8.48 18.61
C GLN A 75 7.19 8.66 19.33
N ARG A 76 7.17 9.26 20.52
CA ARG A 76 5.91 9.61 21.19
C ARG A 76 5.10 10.60 20.35
N ALA A 77 5.73 11.69 19.91
CA ALA A 77 5.07 12.69 19.08
C ALA A 77 4.56 12.10 17.75
N GLU A 78 5.33 11.20 17.13
CA GLU A 78 4.90 10.47 15.93
C GLU A 78 3.67 9.59 16.20
N ARG A 79 3.64 8.86 17.33
CA ARG A 79 2.48 8.03 17.71
C ARG A 79 1.24 8.86 18.04
N GLU A 80 1.41 9.98 18.74
CA GLU A 80 0.32 10.92 19.04
C GLU A 80 -0.26 11.49 17.74
N THR A 81 0.59 11.97 16.83
CA THR A 81 0.17 12.45 15.51
C THR A 81 -0.54 11.36 14.72
N ALA A 82 0.00 10.13 14.71
CA ALA A 82 -0.62 9.00 14.02
C ALA A 82 -2.00 8.66 14.62
N ALA A 83 -2.15 8.75 15.94
CA ALA A 83 -3.42 8.54 16.61
C ALA A 83 -4.44 9.63 16.27
N GLU A 84 -4.02 10.90 16.20
CA GLU A 84 -4.86 12.02 15.76
C GLU A 84 -5.32 11.83 14.31
N VAL A 85 -4.40 11.48 13.40
CA VAL A 85 -4.73 11.20 12.00
C VAL A 85 -5.68 10.01 11.91
N HIS A 86 -5.42 8.92 12.64
CA HIS A 86 -6.30 7.75 12.67
C HIS A 86 -7.70 8.11 13.18
N ALA A 87 -7.80 8.90 14.25
CA ALA A 87 -9.07 9.37 14.79
C ALA A 87 -9.82 10.27 13.79
N ALA A 88 -9.11 11.20 13.15
CA ALA A 88 -9.68 12.08 12.12
C ALA A 88 -10.19 11.28 10.91
N VAL A 89 -9.41 10.31 10.42
CA VAL A 89 -9.82 9.41 9.34
C VAL A 89 -11.04 8.60 9.77
N THR A 90 -11.02 8.01 10.96
CA THR A 90 -12.15 7.21 11.47
C THR A 90 -13.42 8.05 11.60
N ALA A 91 -13.31 9.31 12.04
CA ALA A 91 -14.43 10.23 12.16
C ALA A 91 -14.96 10.73 10.79
N ALA A 92 -14.08 10.91 9.81
CA ALA A 92 -14.43 11.37 8.47
C ALA A 92 -15.01 10.25 7.58
N LEU A 93 -14.68 8.99 7.88
CA LEU A 93 -15.25 7.84 7.20
C LEU A 93 -16.74 7.72 7.54
N PRO A 94 -17.65 7.61 6.55
CA PRO A 94 -19.05 7.33 6.85
C PRO A 94 -19.13 6.03 7.65
N VAL A 95 -20.14 5.90 8.54
CA VAL A 95 -20.40 4.69 9.36
C VAL A 95 -20.43 3.40 8.53
N SER A 96 -20.61 3.51 7.21
CA SER A 96 -20.44 2.43 6.24
C SER A 96 -18.98 2.06 5.90
N SER A 97 -17.97 2.52 6.63
CA SER A 97 -16.55 2.21 6.32
C SER A 97 -15.79 1.64 7.51
N ALA A 98 -16.34 1.77 8.72
CA ALA A 98 -15.83 1.08 9.90
C ALA A 98 -16.31 -0.38 9.85
N GLY A 99 -15.58 -1.22 9.11
CA GLY A 99 -15.82 -2.67 9.05
C GLY A 99 -16.85 -3.15 8.00
N LEU A 100 -17.19 -2.35 6.99
CA LEU A 100 -17.99 -2.90 5.89
C LEU A 100 -17.10 -3.70 4.92
N PRO A 101 -17.49 -4.94 4.55
CA PRO A 101 -17.04 -5.47 3.28
C PRO A 101 -17.46 -4.43 2.24
N LEU A 102 -16.50 -3.89 1.46
CA LEU A 102 -16.76 -3.06 0.28
C LEU A 102 -18.09 -3.52 -0.29
N ARG A 103 -19.18 -2.75 -0.14
CA ARG A 103 -20.53 -3.27 -0.35
C ARG A 103 -20.50 -3.99 -1.68
N ALA A 104 -20.54 -5.32 -1.63
CA ALA A 104 -20.28 -6.10 -2.81
C ALA A 104 -21.34 -5.74 -3.83
N ALA A 105 -22.58 -5.55 -3.39
CA ALA A 105 -23.70 -5.04 -4.17
C ALA A 105 -23.53 -3.57 -4.62
N GLY A 106 -23.76 -3.33 -5.90
CA GLY A 106 -23.85 -2.01 -6.53
C GLY A 106 -23.38 -2.04 -7.99
N ASP A 107 -23.35 -0.86 -8.61
CA ASP A 107 -22.91 -0.74 -10.00
C ASP A 107 -21.51 -1.32 -10.19
N PRO A 108 -21.33 -2.26 -11.14
CA PRO A 108 -20.04 -2.89 -11.39
C PRO A 108 -18.96 -1.87 -11.72
N VAL A 109 -17.83 -1.97 -11.04
CA VAL A 109 -16.63 -1.23 -11.41
C VAL A 109 -15.90 -2.06 -12.46
N TRP A 110 -16.21 -1.85 -13.73
CA TRP A 110 -15.70 -2.69 -14.84
C TRP A 110 -14.18 -2.80 -14.88
N ALA A 111 -13.45 -1.73 -14.52
CA ALA A 111 -12.00 -1.76 -14.37
C ALA A 111 -11.51 -2.88 -13.41
N ALA A 112 -12.27 -3.18 -12.33
CA ALA A 112 -11.93 -4.28 -11.42
C ALA A 112 -12.16 -5.68 -12.04
N TYR A 113 -13.01 -5.78 -13.07
CA TYR A 113 -13.24 -7.01 -13.83
C TYR A 113 -12.23 -7.18 -14.99
N GLU A 114 -11.78 -6.08 -15.58
CA GLU A 114 -10.74 -6.09 -16.62
C GLU A 114 -9.38 -6.48 -16.05
N VAL A 115 -9.08 -6.07 -14.81
CA VAL A 115 -7.85 -6.46 -14.11
C VAL A 115 -7.79 -7.99 -13.99
N ASN A 116 -6.70 -8.57 -14.50
CA ASN A 116 -6.47 -10.01 -14.61
C ASN A 116 -7.43 -10.74 -15.58
N GLY A 117 -8.18 -10.04 -16.44
CA GLY A 117 -9.11 -10.66 -17.38
C GLY A 117 -10.21 -11.46 -16.68
N ALA A 118 -10.71 -10.99 -15.52
CA ALA A 118 -11.83 -11.65 -14.84
C ALA A 118 -13.12 -11.56 -15.69
N ILE A 119 -13.28 -10.49 -16.47
CA ILE A 119 -14.44 -10.25 -17.35
C ILE A 119 -14.61 -11.37 -18.39
N ASP A 120 -13.53 -11.94 -18.92
CA ASP A 120 -13.57 -12.90 -20.03
C ASP A 120 -13.85 -14.36 -19.63
N ARG A 121 -13.99 -14.62 -18.32
CA ARG A 121 -14.14 -15.98 -17.77
C ARG A 121 -15.42 -16.12 -16.96
N PRO A 122 -16.08 -17.29 -17.02
CA PRO A 122 -17.24 -17.55 -16.20
C PRO A 122 -16.85 -17.63 -14.71
N CYS A 123 -17.73 -17.19 -13.82
CA CYS A 123 -17.49 -17.26 -12.39
C CYS A 123 -17.84 -18.65 -11.83
N PRO A 124 -16.91 -19.42 -11.24
CA PRO A 124 -17.24 -20.73 -10.68
C PRO A 124 -18.14 -20.65 -9.44
N ARG A 125 -18.13 -19.52 -8.73
CA ARG A 125 -18.92 -19.28 -7.51
C ARG A 125 -20.36 -18.89 -7.82
N CYS A 126 -20.59 -17.78 -8.52
CA CYS A 126 -21.93 -17.26 -8.79
C CYS A 126 -22.47 -17.56 -10.19
N LYS A 127 -21.72 -18.31 -11.02
CA LYS A 127 -22.11 -18.73 -12.38
C LYS A 127 -22.36 -17.59 -13.37
N ALA A 128 -21.93 -16.36 -13.05
CA ALA A 128 -21.95 -15.25 -14.01
C ALA A 128 -21.11 -15.59 -15.27
N GLU A 129 -21.70 -15.37 -16.44
CA GLU A 129 -21.05 -15.59 -17.74
C GLU A 129 -19.93 -14.57 -18.04
N PRO A 130 -19.07 -14.83 -19.04
CA PRO A 130 -18.18 -13.81 -19.58
C PRO A 130 -18.94 -12.53 -19.96
N ASN A 131 -18.33 -11.36 -19.76
CA ASN A 131 -18.93 -10.04 -19.97
C ASN A 131 -20.10 -9.68 -19.03
N CYS A 132 -20.43 -10.52 -18.05
CA CYS A 132 -21.40 -10.20 -17.01
C CYS A 132 -20.72 -9.92 -15.66
N ALA A 133 -21.29 -9.02 -14.86
CA ALA A 133 -20.84 -8.80 -13.49
C ALA A 133 -21.16 -10.01 -12.61
N CYS A 134 -20.34 -10.24 -11.57
CA CYS A 134 -20.68 -11.20 -10.54
C CYS A 134 -21.92 -10.73 -9.77
N VAL A 135 -22.75 -11.65 -9.29
CA VAL A 135 -23.94 -11.33 -8.48
C VAL A 135 -23.80 -11.80 -7.03
N THR A 136 -24.45 -11.11 -6.09
CA THR A 136 -24.54 -11.56 -4.69
C THR A 136 -25.55 -12.70 -4.54
N GLU A 137 -25.70 -13.25 -3.32
CA GLU A 137 -26.75 -14.23 -3.00
C GLU A 137 -28.18 -13.71 -3.22
N ARG A 138 -28.36 -12.39 -3.31
CA ARG A 138 -29.64 -11.72 -3.57
C ARG A 138 -29.81 -11.29 -5.03
N ASP A 139 -29.00 -11.85 -5.93
CA ASP A 139 -28.98 -11.56 -7.37
C ASP A 139 -28.70 -10.09 -7.74
N THR A 140 -28.08 -9.34 -6.83
CA THR A 140 -27.67 -7.95 -7.12
C THR A 140 -26.27 -7.94 -7.75
N PRO A 141 -26.02 -7.14 -8.80
CA PRO A 141 -24.69 -6.97 -9.38
C PRO A 141 -23.66 -6.58 -8.32
N GLN A 142 -22.45 -7.11 -8.47
CA GLN A 142 -21.33 -6.81 -7.60
C GLN A 142 -20.37 -5.78 -8.21
N LYS A 143 -19.92 -4.84 -7.39
CA LYS A 143 -18.90 -3.83 -7.72
C LYS A 143 -17.57 -4.46 -8.15
N ILE A 144 -17.19 -5.58 -7.53
CA ILE A 144 -15.94 -6.28 -7.78
C ILE A 144 -16.20 -7.77 -8.12
N PRO A 145 -15.34 -8.42 -8.94
CA PRO A 145 -15.49 -9.84 -9.24
C PRO A 145 -15.31 -10.70 -7.99
N CYS A 146 -16.03 -11.83 -7.93
CA CYS A 146 -15.82 -12.85 -6.91
C CYS A 146 -14.35 -13.29 -6.89
N LEU A 147 -13.76 -13.47 -5.70
CA LEU A 147 -12.39 -13.98 -5.56
C LEU A 147 -12.18 -15.26 -6.38
N SER A 148 -13.13 -16.19 -6.36
CA SER A 148 -13.07 -17.45 -7.13
C SER A 148 -13.04 -17.25 -8.66
N ARG A 149 -13.50 -16.11 -9.18
CA ARG A 149 -13.38 -15.74 -10.61
C ARG A 149 -11.97 -15.26 -10.94
N ILE A 150 -11.35 -14.54 -10.01
CA ILE A 150 -9.99 -13.99 -10.15
C ILE A 150 -8.95 -15.11 -9.99
N SER A 151 -9.09 -15.93 -8.95
CA SER A 151 -8.16 -16.98 -8.54
C SER A 151 -8.44 -18.34 -9.17
N GLY A 152 -9.52 -18.48 -9.93
CA GLY A 152 -9.88 -19.73 -10.60
C GLY A 152 -8.89 -20.08 -11.72
N PRO A 153 -8.79 -21.37 -12.10
CA PRO A 153 -7.90 -21.80 -13.17
C PRO A 153 -8.21 -21.03 -14.45
N THR A 154 -7.16 -20.49 -15.09
CA THR A 154 -7.25 -19.82 -16.39
C THR A 154 -7.97 -20.75 -17.36
N ARG A 155 -8.98 -20.24 -18.08
CA ARG A 155 -9.65 -21.03 -19.12
C ARG A 155 -8.57 -21.52 -20.09
N PRO A 156 -8.58 -22.79 -20.53
CA PRO A 156 -7.78 -23.17 -21.68
C PRO A 156 -8.16 -22.27 -22.86
N ALA A 157 -7.15 -21.88 -23.64
CA ALA A 157 -7.33 -20.98 -24.79
C ALA A 157 -8.49 -21.47 -25.67
N PRO A 158 -9.29 -20.56 -26.26
CA PRO A 158 -10.29 -20.97 -27.22
C PRO A 158 -9.59 -21.79 -28.32
N SER A 159 -10.10 -23.00 -28.59
CA SER A 159 -9.61 -23.83 -29.69
C SER A 159 -9.61 -22.99 -30.98
N PRO A 160 -8.52 -23.01 -31.78
CA PRO A 160 -8.51 -22.27 -33.03
C PRO A 160 -9.68 -22.76 -33.88
N THR A 161 -10.51 -21.83 -34.35
CA THR A 161 -11.54 -22.10 -35.36
C THR A 161 -10.90 -22.88 -36.50
N PRO A 162 -11.44 -24.04 -36.92
CA PRO A 162 -10.86 -24.76 -38.05
C PRO A 162 -10.91 -23.84 -39.27
N THR A 163 -9.73 -23.52 -39.81
CA THR A 163 -9.57 -22.78 -41.06
C THR A 163 -10.41 -23.47 -42.14
N PRO A 164 -11.34 -22.78 -42.83
CA PRO A 164 -12.08 -23.40 -43.91
C PRO A 164 -11.09 -23.85 -44.99
N THR A 165 -11.09 -25.14 -45.30
CA THR A 165 -10.29 -25.73 -46.37
C THR A 165 -10.61 -25.02 -47.68
N PRO A 166 -9.64 -24.40 -48.37
CA PRO A 166 -9.91 -23.78 -49.66
C PRO A 166 -10.23 -24.86 -50.69
N VAL A 167 -11.48 -24.86 -51.18
CA VAL A 167 -11.88 -25.62 -52.36
C VAL A 167 -11.14 -25.02 -53.56
N ARG A 168 -10.26 -25.81 -54.18
CA ARG A 168 -9.47 -25.39 -55.34
C ARG A 168 -10.36 -25.37 -56.59
N PRO A 169 -10.56 -24.23 -57.28
CA PRO A 169 -11.25 -24.18 -58.57
C PRO A 169 -10.37 -24.78 -59.67
N SER A 170 -11.02 -25.40 -60.66
CA SER A 170 -10.42 -26.09 -61.79
C SER A 170 -9.68 -25.16 -62.75
N THR A 171 -8.61 -25.69 -63.35
CA THR A 171 -7.69 -25.01 -64.27
C THR A 171 -8.26 -24.90 -65.68
N TRP A 172 -8.32 -23.67 -66.22
CA TRP A 172 -8.14 -23.27 -67.63
C TRP A 172 -7.95 -21.73 -67.62
N ARG A 173 -7.32 -21.01 -68.55
CA ARG A 173 -6.32 -21.17 -69.60
C ARG A 173 -5.99 -19.71 -70.00
N THR A 174 -4.73 -19.46 -70.32
CA THR A 174 -4.09 -18.21 -70.77
C THR A 174 -4.79 -17.42 -71.88
N GLY A 175 -4.64 -16.10 -71.89
CA GLY A 175 -4.81 -15.28 -73.10
C GLY A 175 -4.86 -13.75 -72.91
N HIS A 176 -3.71 -13.09 -73.12
CA HIS A 176 -3.45 -11.80 -73.80
C HIS A 176 -4.35 -10.54 -73.65
N GLU A 177 -3.64 -9.43 -73.40
CA GLU A 177 -3.80 -8.06 -73.96
C GLU A 177 -5.12 -7.31 -73.64
N ASN A 178 -5.17 -6.02 -73.33
CA ASN A 178 -4.59 -4.91 -74.07
C ASN A 178 -4.72 -3.60 -73.24
N THR A 179 -4.03 -2.59 -73.75
CA THR A 179 -3.78 -1.24 -73.26
C THR A 179 -4.96 -0.26 -73.30
N ALA A 180 -4.80 0.85 -72.55
CA ALA A 180 -5.09 2.25 -72.89
C ALA A 180 -6.26 3.01 -72.20
N SER A 181 -5.95 4.30 -72.00
CA SER A 181 -6.77 5.51 -71.72
C SER A 181 -7.35 5.71 -70.31
N ARG A 182 -6.95 6.70 -69.49
CA ARG A 182 -6.72 8.17 -69.64
C ARG A 182 -8.01 9.00 -69.51
N ALA A 183 -8.09 9.78 -68.41
CA ALA A 183 -8.69 11.12 -68.22
C ALA A 183 -8.61 11.42 -66.70
N ASP A 184 -7.83 12.40 -66.21
CA ASP A 184 -8.16 13.84 -66.10
C ASP A 184 -9.43 14.08 -65.25
N ALA A 185 -9.58 15.02 -64.32
CA ALA A 185 -8.77 16.00 -63.60
C ALA A 185 -9.74 16.70 -62.60
N HIS A 186 -9.22 17.64 -61.79
CA HIS A 186 -9.89 18.63 -60.92
C HIS A 186 -10.13 18.29 -59.43
N THR A 187 -9.41 18.90 -58.45
CA THR A 187 -9.23 20.34 -58.06
C THR A 187 -10.43 20.81 -57.19
N GLN A 188 -10.26 20.89 -55.86
CA GLN A 188 -10.02 22.10 -55.03
C GLN A 188 -11.34 22.73 -54.53
N GLU A 189 -11.67 22.68 -53.23
CA GLU A 189 -11.31 23.59 -52.10
C GLU A 189 -12.22 24.84 -51.98
N HIS A 190 -12.43 25.26 -50.72
CA HIS A 190 -13.12 26.45 -50.17
C HIS A 190 -14.64 26.32 -49.88
N ALA A 191 -15.08 26.31 -48.62
CA ALA A 191 -15.00 27.31 -47.53
C ALA A 191 -16.12 28.37 -47.60
N HIS A 192 -16.93 28.46 -46.53
CA HIS A 192 -17.76 29.61 -46.21
C HIS A 192 -17.69 29.88 -44.70
N ALA A 193 -17.01 30.97 -44.36
CA ALA A 193 -17.30 31.88 -43.26
C ALA A 193 -16.84 33.27 -43.71
#